data_AF-A0A371G9A1-F1
#
_entry.id   AF-A0A371G9A1-F1
#
_cell.length_a   1.000
_cell.length_b   1.000
_cell.length_c   1.000
_cell.angle_alpha   90.00
_cell.angle_beta   90.00
_cell.angle_gamma   90.00
#
_symmetry.space_group_name_H-M   'P 1'
#
loop_
_entity.id
_entity.type
_entity.pdbx_description
1 polymer ?
#
loop_
_entity_poly.entity_id
_entity_poly.type
_entity_poly.pdbx_seq_one_letter_code
_entity_poly.pdbx_strand_id
1 'polypeptide(L)' 'MTIHVRQQTRMAHYQQVEEAEIDGKPWYHDIREYLEKDAYPPEATKNDKRTLRRLAIGFFLSGVTLYKRSVDSTLLQHPC' A
#
# COMPACT_ATOMS: atom_id res chain seq x y z
N MET A 1 13.23 38.15 -6.63
CA MET A 1 12.71 37.18 -7.63
C MET A 1 12.36 35.92 -6.86
N THR A 2 11.12 35.80 -6.42
CA THR A 2 10.70 34.73 -5.51
C THR A 2 10.26 33.55 -6.36
N ILE A 3 11.12 32.54 -6.47
CA ILE A 3 10.78 31.29 -7.14
C ILE A 3 9.73 30.61 -6.27
N HIS A 4 8.47 30.69 -6.70
CA HIS A 4 7.39 29.93 -6.11
C HIS A 4 7.56 28.49 -6.59
N VAL A 5 8.23 27.68 -5.78
CA VAL A 5 8.23 26.23 -5.98
C VAL A 5 6.80 25.76 -5.74
N ARG A 6 6.00 25.62 -6.80
CA ARG A 6 4.81 24.78 -6.76
C ARG A 6 5.30 23.35 -6.58
N GLN A 7 5.43 22.91 -5.34
CA GLN A 7 5.50 21.49 -5.04
C GLN A 7 4.13 20.93 -5.40
N GLN A 8 3.98 20.51 -6.65
CA GLN A 8 2.97 19.53 -7.01
C GLN A 8 3.49 18.21 -6.43
N THR A 9 3.40 18.09 -5.10
CA THR A 9 3.61 16.83 -4.39
C THR A 9 2.61 15.89 -5.04
N ARG A 10 3.12 14.98 -5.85
CA ARG A 10 2.35 13.91 -6.46
C ARG A 10 1.87 13.06 -5.29
N MET A 11 0.76 13.47 -4.68
CA MET A 11 0.17 12.82 -3.53
C MET A 11 -0.10 11.41 -4.03
N ALA A 12 0.72 10.44 -3.61
CA ALA A 12 0.31 9.06 -3.72
C ALA A 12 -0.99 9.02 -2.90
N HIS A 13 -2.15 8.92 -3.56
CA HIS A 13 -3.41 8.89 -2.83
C HIS A 13 -3.39 7.57 -2.05
N TYR A 14 -3.26 7.65 -0.74
CA TYR A 14 -3.35 6.50 0.14
C TYR A 14 -4.82 6.34 0.50
N GLN A 15 -5.44 5.25 0.07
CA GLN A 15 -6.78 4.90 0.53
C GLN A 15 -6.64 4.06 1.80
N GLN A 16 -7.26 4.51 2.89
CA GLN A 16 -7.36 3.71 4.09
C GLN A 16 -8.14 2.43 3.77
N VAL A 17 -7.61 1.28 4.19
CA VAL A 17 -8.35 0.03 4.11
C VAL A 17 -9.26 -0.03 5.34
N GLU A 18 -10.58 0.01 5.13
CA GLU A 18 -11.56 -0.05 6.23
C GLU A 18 -11.74 -1.49 6.70
N GLU A 19 -11.75 -1.72 8.02
CA GLU A 19 -11.89 -3.05 8.64
C GLU A 19 -13.16 -3.79 8.17
N ALA A 20 -14.21 -3.06 7.78
CA ALA A 20 -15.43 -3.64 7.22
C ALA A 20 -15.24 -4.27 5.82
N GLU A 21 -14.29 -3.79 5.00
CA GLU A 21 -13.92 -4.42 3.72
C GLU A 21 -12.96 -5.62 3.89
N ILE A 22 -12.46 -5.80 5.12
CA ILE A 22 -11.43 -6.76 5.52
C ILE A 22 -12.04 -8.02 6.15
N ASP A 23 -13.26 -7.95 6.66
CA ASP A 23 -13.91 -9.10 7.30
C ASP A 23 -13.93 -10.31 6.34
N GLY A 24 -13.17 -11.35 6.71
CA GLY A 24 -12.98 -12.56 5.90
C GLY A 24 -11.77 -12.60 4.96
N LYS A 25 -10.85 -11.62 4.99
CA LYS A 25 -9.64 -11.61 4.14
C LYS A 25 -8.36 -11.87 4.96
N PRO A 26 -7.85 -13.12 5.03
CA PRO A 26 -6.66 -13.47 5.83
C PRO A 26 -5.39 -12.72 5.40
N TRP A 27 -5.30 -12.31 4.13
CA TRP A 27 -4.15 -11.55 3.63
C TRP A 27 -3.96 -10.19 4.32
N TYR A 28 -5.01 -9.59 4.89
CA TYR A 28 -4.84 -8.32 5.63
C TYR A 28 -3.99 -8.51 6.88
N HIS A 29 -4.29 -9.56 7.66
CA HIS A 29 -3.53 -9.90 8.84
C HIS A 29 -2.09 -10.27 8.47
N ASP A 30 -1.91 -11.07 7.41
CA ASP A 30 -0.59 -11.48 6.94
C ASP A 30 0.25 -10.27 6.45
N ILE A 31 -0.35 -9.33 5.71
CA ILE A 31 0.34 -8.12 5.25
C ILE A 31 0.67 -7.21 6.42
N ARG A 32 -0.25 -7.03 7.37
CA ARG A 32 -0.01 -6.20 8.55
C ARG A 32 1.12 -6.78 9.40
N GLU A 33 1.10 -8.06 9.70
CA GLU A 33 2.16 -8.73 10.45
C GLU A 33 3.49 -8.70 9.69
N TYR A 34 3.46 -8.87 8.37
CA TYR A 34 4.65 -8.73 7.53
C TYR A 34 5.23 -7.31 7.58
N LEU A 35 4.41 -6.27 7.48
CA LEU A 35 4.89 -4.88 7.53
C LEU A 35 5.34 -4.46 8.94
N GLU A 36 4.75 -5.02 9.99
CA GLU A 36 5.09 -4.71 11.38
C GLU A 36 6.33 -5.45 11.88
N LYS A 37 6.45 -6.75 11.57
CA LYS A 37 7.48 -7.64 12.12
C LYS A 37 8.51 -8.11 11.11
N ASP A 38 8.35 -7.76 9.82
CA ASP A 38 9.10 -8.33 8.69
C ASP A 38 9.07 -9.88 8.66
N ALA A 39 7.99 -10.45 9.18
CA ALA A 39 7.81 -11.88 9.38
C ALA A 39 6.74 -12.46 8.43
N TYR A 40 6.89 -13.74 8.09
CA TYR A 40 5.90 -14.47 7.28
C TYR A 40 5.12 -15.43 8.18
N PRO A 41 3.87 -15.77 7.81
CA PRO A 41 3.15 -16.84 8.47
C PRO A 41 3.98 -18.15 8.44
N PRO A 42 4.00 -18.92 9.54
CA PRO A 42 4.80 -20.14 9.64
C PRO A 42 4.43 -21.17 8.56
N GLU A 43 3.15 -21.24 8.19
CA GLU A 43 2.60 -22.15 7.18
C GLU A 43 2.76 -21.62 5.74
N ALA A 44 3.24 -20.38 5.55
CA ALA A 44 3.34 -19.79 4.23
C ALA A 44 4.37 -20.53 3.36
N THR A 45 3.93 -21.03 2.20
CA THR A 45 4.82 -21.64 1.22
C THR A 45 5.76 -20.60 0.61
N LYS A 46 6.82 -21.05 -0.08
CA LYS A 46 7.71 -20.14 -0.82
C LYS A 46 6.94 -19.26 -1.82
N ASN A 47 5.87 -19.79 -2.42
CA ASN A 47 5.03 -19.03 -3.34
C ASN A 47 4.20 -17.99 -2.59
N ASP A 48 3.65 -18.34 -1.44
CA ASP A 48 2.85 -17.41 -0.62
C ASP A 48 3.70 -16.25 -0.12
N LYS A 49 4.94 -16.52 0.34
CA LYS A 49 5.89 -15.48 0.73
C LYS A 49 6.20 -14.51 -0.43
N ARG A 50 6.34 -15.04 -1.65
CA ARG A 50 6.56 -14.23 -2.86
C ARG A 50 5.34 -13.38 -3.19
N THR A 51 4.15 -13.95 -3.08
CA THR A 51 2.88 -13.24 -3.30
C THR A 51 2.67 -12.16 -2.25
N LEU A 52 2.93 -12.46 -0.97
CA LEU A 52 2.83 -11.51 0.14
C LEU A 52 3.75 -10.30 -0.05
N ARG A 53 5.02 -10.51 -0.42
CA ARG A 53 5.94 -9.42 -0.75
C ARG A 53 5.40 -8.52 -1.85
N ARG A 54 4.83 -9.10 -2.91
CA ARG A 54 4.28 -8.34 -4.04
C ARG A 54 3.06 -7.54 -3.63
N LEU A 55 2.17 -8.13 -2.84
CA LEU A 55 1.01 -7.44 -2.29
C LEU A 55 1.44 -6.28 -1.39
N ALA A 56 2.34 -6.54 -0.45
CA ALA A 56 2.83 -5.56 0.52
C ALA A 56 3.44 -4.30 -0.13
N ILE A 57 4.00 -4.37 -1.34
CA ILE A 57 4.49 -3.19 -2.10
C ILE A 57 3.37 -2.16 -2.33
N GLY A 58 2.13 -2.64 -2.52
CA GLY A 58 0.94 -1.82 -2.70
C GLY A 58 0.33 -1.33 -1.39
N PHE A 59 0.92 -1.67 -0.24
CA PHE A 59 0.42 -1.25 1.07
C PHE A 59 1.50 -0.55 1.90
N PHE A 60 1.07 0.18 2.90
CA PHE A 60 1.93 0.79 3.91
C PHE A 60 1.18 0.81 5.24
N LEU A 61 1.87 0.55 6.34
CA LEU A 61 1.30 0.54 7.68
C LEU A 61 1.66 1.87 8.38
N SER A 62 0.66 2.64 8.81
CA SER A 62 0.86 3.80 9.70
C SER A 62 0.19 3.53 11.05
N GLY A 63 0.99 3.19 12.05
CA GLY A 63 0.48 2.75 13.35
C GLY A 63 -0.35 1.47 13.19
N VAL A 64 -1.65 1.57 13.52
CA VAL A 64 -2.59 0.44 13.42
C VAL A 64 -3.34 0.39 12.08
N THR A 65 -3.21 1.42 11.25
CA THR A 65 -4.00 1.58 10.03
C THR A 65 -3.20 1.17 8.80
N LEU A 66 -3.75 0.24 8.01
CA LEU A 66 -3.18 -0.12 6.72
C LEU A 66 -3.70 0.82 5.63
N TYR A 67 -2.77 1.33 4.83
CA TYR A 67 -3.06 2.17 3.69
C TYR A 67 -2.73 1.43 2.42
N LYS A 68 -3.67 1.40 1.48
CA LYS A 68 -3.44 0.97 0.12
C LYS A 68 -2.87 2.14 -0.68
N ARG A 69 -1.72 1.93 -1.32
CA ARG A 69 -1.20 2.85 -2.32
C ARG A 69 -2.13 2.81 -3.53
N SER A 70 -2.81 3.92 -3.81
CA SER A 70 -3.41 4.11 -5.12
C SER A 70 -2.29 4.16 -6.15
N VAL A 71 -2.42 3.35 -7.19
CA VAL A 71 -1.61 3.53 -8.39
C VAL A 71 -2.29 4.64 -9.16
N ASP A 72 -2.13 5.90 -8.75
CA ASP A 72 -2.47 7.04 -9.60
C ASP A 72 -1.47 7.09 -10.77
N SER A 73 -1.66 6.16 -11.70
CA SER A 73 -1.24 6.29 -13.07
C SER A 73 -2.38 6.96 -13.84
N THR A 74 -2.80 8.15 -13.44
CA THR A 74 -3.44 9.07 -14.38
C THR A 74 -2.35 9.57 -15.34
N LEU A 75 -2.05 8.71 -16.31
CA LEU A 75 -1.63 9.14 -17.64
C LEU A 75 -2.78 9.97 -18.23
N LEU A 76 -2.86 11.24 -17.85
CA LEU A 76 -3.62 12.24 -18.59
C LEU A 76 -2.64 13.34 -19.01
N GLN A 77 -1.72 12.98 -19.90
CA GLN A 77 -1.23 13.97 -20.85
C GLN A 77 -2.40 14.28 -21.79
N HIS A 78 -3.13 15.35 -21.51
CA HIS A 78 -3.79 16.09 -22.57
C HIS A 78 -2.76 17.11 -23.10
N PRO A 79 -2.10 16.85 -24.24
CA PRO A 79 -1.38 17.90 -24.94
C PRO A 79 -2.43 18.89 -25.50
N CYS A 80 -2.18 20.19 -25.27
CA CYS A 80 -2.83 21.27 -26.00
C CYS A 80 -2.37 21.27 -27.46
#